data_AF-A0A0A9XR44-F1
#
_entry.id   AF-A0A0A9XR44-F1
#
_cell.length_a   1.000
_cell.length_b   1.000
_cell.length_c   1.000
_cell.angle_alpha   90.00
_cell.angle_beta   90.00
_cell.angle_gamma   90.00
#
_symmetry.space_group_name_H-M   'P 1'
#
loop_
_entity.id
_entity.type
_entity.pdbx_description
1 polymer ?
#
loop_
_entity_poly.entity_id
_entity_poly.type
_entity_poly.pdbx_seq_one_letter_code
_entity_poly.pdbx_strand_id
1 'polypeptide(L)'
;RLTVAGSGAFVSTQGYDYLENNCVEEPVKLCEFKKLSGRILKTVDSVYQDVYSLEECKELCLNSPFRCHSYDYGDTGEKVCRLSHHSRATLADIQDPYLDVPEASTYELS
;
A
#
# COMPACT_ATOMS: atom_id res chain seq x y z
N ARG A 1 9.49 -24.52 2.15
CA ARG A 1 9.87 -24.15 0.77
C ARG A 1 8.75 -24.66 -0.15
N LEU A 2 7.71 -23.86 -0.39
CA LEU A 2 6.66 -24.20 -1.36
C LEU A 2 7.01 -23.51 -2.69
N THR A 3 7.57 -24.26 -3.62
CA THR A 3 7.67 -23.85 -5.02
C THR A 3 6.57 -24.58 -5.78
N VAL A 4 5.55 -23.84 -6.23
CA VAL A 4 4.48 -24.35 -7.12
C VAL A 4 5.00 -24.34 -8.57
N ALA A 5 6.17 -24.90 -8.80
CA ALA A 5 6.65 -25.17 -10.15
C ALA A 5 6.23 -26.59 -10.50
N GLY A 6 5.21 -26.74 -11.33
CA GLY A 6 4.86 -28.03 -11.92
C GLY A 6 6.08 -28.57 -12.69
N SER A 7 6.76 -29.54 -12.13
CA SER A 7 7.93 -30.17 -12.74
C SER A 7 7.49 -31.00 -13.95
N GLY A 8 7.55 -30.42 -15.15
CA GLY A 8 7.40 -31.19 -16.39
C GLY A 8 7.07 -30.45 -17.70
N ALA A 9 6.61 -29.19 -17.67
CA ALA A 9 6.11 -28.52 -18.89
C ALA A 9 7.05 -27.43 -19.46
N PHE A 10 8.19 -27.15 -18.83
CA PHE A 10 9.10 -26.09 -19.28
C PHE A 10 10.05 -26.57 -20.37
N VAL A 11 9.97 -25.94 -21.56
CA VAL A 11 10.93 -26.12 -22.66
C VAL A 11 11.59 -24.78 -22.94
N SER A 12 12.87 -24.65 -22.56
CA SER A 12 13.64 -23.43 -22.82
C SER A 12 13.88 -23.27 -24.33
N THR A 13 13.55 -22.10 -24.88
CA THR A 13 13.82 -21.75 -26.28
C THR A 13 14.91 -20.68 -26.38
N GLN A 14 15.81 -20.82 -27.34
CA GLN A 14 16.92 -19.87 -27.55
C GLN A 14 16.37 -18.51 -28.02
N GLY A 15 16.85 -17.41 -27.42
CA GLY A 15 16.37 -16.05 -27.72
C GLY A 15 15.14 -15.60 -26.92
N TYR A 16 14.67 -16.41 -25.95
CA TYR A 16 13.60 -16.05 -25.03
C TYR A 16 14.08 -16.10 -23.59
N ASP A 17 13.84 -15.01 -22.85
CA ASP A 17 14.03 -14.95 -21.41
C ASP A 17 12.69 -15.18 -20.72
N TYR A 18 12.66 -16.13 -19.80
CA TYR A 18 11.47 -16.48 -19.03
C TYR A 18 11.60 -15.88 -17.63
N LEU A 19 10.69 -14.99 -17.27
CA LEU A 19 10.59 -14.41 -15.93
C LEU A 19 9.37 -15.01 -15.24
N GLU A 20 9.60 -15.73 -14.13
CA GLU A 20 8.53 -16.14 -13.23
C GLU A 20 8.22 -14.99 -12.27
N ASN A 21 6.99 -14.46 -12.32
CA ASN A 21 6.53 -13.49 -11.33
C ASN A 21 5.91 -14.24 -10.16
N ASN A 22 6.68 -14.42 -9.09
CA ASN A 22 6.18 -15.05 -7.88
C ASN A 22 5.48 -14.00 -7.01
N CYS A 23 4.20 -13.72 -7.32
CA CYS A 23 3.35 -12.87 -6.49
C CYS A 23 2.94 -13.63 -5.22
N VAL A 24 3.86 -13.75 -4.26
CA VAL A 24 3.54 -14.31 -2.94
C VAL A 24 2.66 -13.33 -2.18
N GLU A 25 1.53 -13.81 -1.67
CA GLU A 25 0.71 -13.05 -0.73
C GLU A 25 1.45 -13.01 0.62
N GLU A 26 2.12 -11.89 0.89
CA GLU A 26 2.75 -11.67 2.19
C GLU A 26 1.68 -11.57 3.28
N PRO A 27 1.89 -12.19 4.46
CA PRO A 27 0.91 -12.15 5.52
C PRO A 27 0.68 -10.71 6.00
N VAL A 28 -0.52 -10.19 5.73
CA VAL A 28 -0.97 -8.82 6.05
C VAL A 28 -0.96 -8.52 7.57
N LYS A 29 -0.95 -9.56 8.41
CA LYS A 29 -1.14 -9.46 9.88
C LYS A 29 0.09 -8.99 10.66
N LEU A 30 1.22 -8.73 10.02
CA LEU A 30 2.44 -8.23 10.66
C LEU A 30 2.84 -6.82 10.18
N CYS A 31 1.98 -6.18 9.41
CA CYS A 31 2.19 -4.85 8.87
C CYS A 31 2.11 -3.78 9.97
N GLU A 32 3.27 -3.32 10.47
CA GLU A 32 3.38 -2.18 11.36
C GLU A 32 3.42 -0.89 10.54
N PHE A 33 2.39 -0.04 10.68
CA PHE A 33 2.34 1.26 10.04
C PHE A 33 3.17 2.29 10.81
N LYS A 34 4.06 2.99 10.12
CA LYS A 34 4.82 4.12 10.63
C LYS A 34 4.11 5.43 10.31
N LYS A 35 4.04 6.31 11.31
CA LYS A 35 3.47 7.65 11.15
C LYS A 35 4.48 8.61 10.52
N LEU A 36 4.10 9.23 9.41
CA LEU A 36 4.77 10.34 8.76
C LEU A 36 3.97 11.63 9.00
N SER A 37 4.39 12.41 9.99
CA SER A 37 3.73 13.68 10.32
C SER A 37 4.07 14.80 9.32
N GLY A 38 3.17 15.77 9.20
CA GLY A 38 3.38 17.02 8.46
C GLY A 38 3.26 16.88 6.95
N ARG A 39 2.84 15.71 6.47
CA ARG A 39 2.71 15.42 5.05
C ARG A 39 1.59 14.44 4.80
N ILE A 40 1.04 14.52 3.60
CA ILE A 40 -0.07 13.68 3.17
C ILE A 40 0.14 13.24 1.71
N LEU A 41 -0.23 12.01 1.36
CA LEU A 41 -0.06 11.51 0.00
C LEU A 41 -1.04 12.19 -0.98
N LYS A 42 -0.55 12.60 -2.16
CA LYS A 42 -1.37 13.23 -3.22
C LYS A 42 -2.34 12.25 -3.88
N THR A 43 -1.87 11.05 -4.17
CA THR A 43 -2.62 10.01 -4.90
C THR A 43 -3.21 9.02 -3.92
N VAL A 44 -4.51 8.79 -4.00
CA VAL A 44 -5.22 7.83 -3.16
C VAL A 44 -6.12 6.95 -4.03
N ASP A 45 -6.24 5.69 -3.67
CA ASP A 45 -6.97 4.68 -4.45
C ASP A 45 -8.42 4.55 -4.00
N SER A 46 -8.70 4.84 -2.73
CA SER A 46 -10.06 4.81 -2.16
C SER A 46 -10.24 5.83 -1.06
N VAL A 47 -11.46 6.34 -0.94
CA VAL A 47 -11.85 7.33 0.07
C VAL A 47 -13.11 6.85 0.77
N TYR A 48 -13.07 6.80 2.09
CA TYR A 48 -14.17 6.43 2.97
C TYR A 48 -14.55 7.64 3.82
N GLN A 49 -15.84 7.89 3.94
CA GLN A 49 -16.42 8.94 4.79
C GLN A 49 -17.02 8.30 6.03
N ASP A 50 -17.35 9.13 7.03
CA ASP A 50 -17.93 8.69 8.30
C ASP A 50 -17.08 7.64 9.06
N VAL A 51 -15.76 7.76 8.98
CA VAL A 51 -14.82 6.95 9.76
C VAL A 51 -14.50 7.66 11.07
N TYR A 52 -14.74 7.01 12.20
CA TYR A 52 -14.74 7.69 13.51
C TYR A 52 -13.45 7.50 14.31
N SER A 53 -12.54 6.66 13.82
CA SER A 53 -11.27 6.43 14.50
C SER A 53 -10.13 6.11 13.54
N LEU A 54 -8.91 6.38 14.00
CA LEU A 54 -7.70 5.96 13.32
C LEU A 54 -7.63 4.43 13.16
N GLU A 55 -8.07 3.69 14.18
CA GLU A 55 -8.04 2.23 14.18
C GLU A 55 -9.01 1.65 13.13
N GLU A 56 -10.18 2.25 12.96
CA GLU A 56 -11.13 1.87 11.91
C GLU A 56 -10.53 2.11 10.51
N CYS A 57 -9.86 3.25 10.29
CA CYS A 57 -9.18 3.54 9.02
C CYS A 57 -8.04 2.53 8.73
N LYS A 58 -7.30 2.13 9.77
CA LYS A 58 -6.29 1.07 9.68
C LYS A 58 -6.91 -0.27 9.32
N GLU A 59 -8.00 -0.68 9.94
CA GLU A 59 -8.71 -1.92 9.60
C GLU A 59 -9.25 -1.90 8.16
N LEU A 60 -9.74 -0.75 7.67
CA LEU A 60 -10.13 -0.59 6.27
C LEU A 60 -8.94 -0.78 5.32
N CYS A 61 -7.75 -0.28 5.68
CA CYS A 61 -6.52 -0.53 4.93
C CYS A 61 -6.15 -2.01 4.91
N LEU A 62 -6.15 -2.68 6.07
CA LEU A 62 -5.80 -4.10 6.19
C LEU A 62 -6.76 -5.03 5.44
N ASN A 63 -8.04 -4.64 5.33
CA ASN A 63 -9.09 -5.45 4.70
C ASN A 63 -9.52 -4.93 3.31
N SER A 64 -8.75 -3.99 2.74
CA SER A 64 -9.07 -3.39 1.44
C SER A 64 -9.00 -4.43 0.30
N PRO A 65 -9.75 -4.23 -0.80
CA PRO A 65 -9.71 -5.13 -1.97
C PRO A 65 -8.37 -5.08 -2.74
N PHE A 66 -7.51 -4.13 -2.41
CA PHE A 66 -6.14 -4.02 -2.89
C PHE A 66 -5.16 -4.07 -1.71
N ARG A 67 -3.88 -4.31 -2.01
CA ARG A 67 -2.82 -4.29 -1.01
C ARG A 67 -2.54 -2.84 -0.59
N CYS A 68 -3.25 -2.36 0.42
CA CYS A 68 -3.07 -1.02 0.97
C CYS A 68 -1.71 -0.92 1.67
N HIS A 69 -0.92 0.08 1.29
CA HIS A 69 0.41 0.37 1.85
C HIS A 69 0.43 1.65 2.68
N SER A 70 -0.54 2.54 2.49
CA SER A 70 -0.67 3.74 3.33
C SER A 70 -2.11 4.19 3.49
N TYR A 71 -2.36 4.92 4.58
CA TYR A 71 -3.64 5.58 4.82
C TYR A 71 -3.47 6.93 5.52
N ASP A 72 -4.44 7.82 5.33
CA ASP A 72 -4.54 9.12 5.98
C ASP A 72 -5.93 9.24 6.65
N TYR A 73 -5.98 9.82 7.86
CA TYR A 73 -7.22 9.92 8.62
C TYR A 73 -7.46 11.33 9.16
N GLY A 74 -8.60 11.93 8.80
CA GLY A 74 -9.04 13.23 9.31
C GLY A 74 -8.37 14.44 8.65
N ASP A 75 -7.46 14.22 7.70
CA ASP A 75 -6.61 15.27 7.16
C ASP A 75 -7.21 16.05 5.98
N THR A 76 -8.24 15.50 5.32
CA THR A 76 -8.96 16.15 4.20
C THR A 76 -10.41 16.49 4.50
N GLY A 77 -10.81 16.37 5.76
CA GLY A 77 -12.18 16.53 6.22
C GLY A 77 -12.41 15.70 7.47
N GLU A 78 -13.33 16.16 8.32
CA GLU A 78 -13.72 15.40 9.51
C GLU A 78 -14.19 14.00 9.10
N LYS A 79 -13.67 12.98 9.78
CA LYS A 79 -14.06 11.57 9.59
C LYS A 79 -13.82 11.02 8.18
N VAL A 80 -12.87 11.59 7.43
CA VAL A 80 -12.46 11.06 6.13
C VAL A 80 -11.23 10.17 6.29
N CYS A 81 -11.31 8.95 5.78
CA CYS A 81 -10.21 8.00 5.68
C CYS A 81 -9.84 7.81 4.21
N ARG A 82 -8.57 7.95 3.87
CA ARG A 82 -8.06 7.76 2.51
C ARG A 82 -7.04 6.64 2.50
N LEU A 83 -7.14 5.75 1.54
CA LEU A 83 -6.27 4.58 1.42
C LEU A 83 -5.47 4.65 0.12
N SER A 84 -4.24 4.15 0.14
CA SER A 84 -3.45 3.96 -1.07
C SER A 84 -2.65 2.65 -1.07
N HIS A 85 -2.48 2.08 -2.26
CA HIS A 85 -1.53 0.99 -2.54
C HIS A 85 -0.07 1.46 -2.60
N HIS A 86 0.18 2.76 -2.47
CA HIS A 86 1.51 3.33 -2.49
C HIS A 86 2.05 3.57 -1.08
N SER A 87 3.37 3.47 -0.96
CA SER A 87 4.20 3.96 0.14
C SER A 87 5.35 4.81 -0.40
N ARG A 88 6.14 5.40 0.49
CA ARG A 88 7.39 6.09 0.12
C ARG A 88 8.31 5.22 -0.76
N ALA A 89 8.34 3.91 -0.53
CA ALA A 89 9.18 2.99 -1.30
C ALA A 89 8.72 2.88 -2.76
N THR A 90 7.39 2.81 -2.99
CA THR A 90 6.82 2.67 -4.35
C THR A 90 6.83 3.98 -5.14
N LEU A 91 7.08 5.11 -4.48
CA LEU A 91 7.00 6.45 -5.06
C LEU A 91 8.37 7.13 -5.19
N ALA A 92 9.46 6.37 -5.06
CA ALA A 92 10.82 6.91 -5.08
C ALA A 92 11.17 7.70 -6.35
N ASP A 93 10.57 7.34 -7.49
CA ASP A 93 10.80 7.98 -8.79
C ASP A 93 9.78 9.08 -9.13
N ILE A 94 8.79 9.31 -8.25
CA ILE A 94 7.78 10.36 -8.44
C ILE A 94 8.28 11.65 -7.83
N GLN A 95 8.22 12.73 -8.60
CA GLN A 95 8.56 14.07 -8.11
C GLN A 95 7.45 14.59 -7.20
N ASP A 96 7.82 14.99 -5.98
CA ASP A 96 6.95 15.57 -4.95
C ASP A 96 5.63 14.81 -4.74
N PRO A 97 5.64 13.53 -4.31
CA PRO A 97 4.41 12.73 -4.20
C PRO A 97 3.52 13.14 -3.01
N TYR A 98 4.04 13.93 -2.08
CA TYR A 98 3.35 14.39 -0.88
C TYR A 98 2.97 15.87 -0.97
N LEU A 99 1.94 16.27 -0.23
CA LEU A 99 1.63 17.65 0.12
C LEU A 99 2.10 17.90 1.55
N ASP A 100 2.79 19.02 1.77
CA ASP A 100 3.16 19.47 3.12
C ASP A 100 1.95 20.09 3.81
N VAL A 101 1.45 19.41 4.83
CA VAL A 101 0.29 19.84 5.63
C VAL A 101 0.66 19.59 7.09
N PRO A 102 1.02 20.64 7.87
CA PRO A 102 1.60 20.50 9.21
C PRO A 102 0.77 19.64 10.18
N GLU A 103 -0.55 19.73 10.08
CA GLU A 103 -1.50 19.02 10.93
C GLU A 103 -1.78 17.58 10.45
N ALA A 104 -1.41 17.24 9.22
CA ALA A 104 -1.73 15.96 8.60
C ALA A 104 -0.75 14.85 8.96
N SER A 105 -1.16 13.60 8.77
CA SER A 105 -0.30 12.43 8.97
C SER A 105 -0.66 11.26 8.09
N THR A 106 0.29 10.83 7.26
CA THR A 106 0.22 9.54 6.55
C THR A 106 0.77 8.42 7.41
N TYR A 107 0.07 7.28 7.45
CA TYR A 107 0.52 6.05 8.08
C TYR A 107 0.89 5.06 6.98
N GLU A 108 2.15 4.65 6.88
CA GLU A 108 2.64 3.79 5.79
C GLU A 108 3.38 2.54 6.29
N LEU A 109 3.38 1.48 5.50
CA LEU A 109 4.16 0.26 5.78
C LEU A 109 5.66 0.51 5.65
N SER A 110 6.44 -0.12 6.54
CA SER A 110 7.91 -0.06 6.55
C SER A 110 8.57 -1.19 5.78
#